data_AF-A0A4Q3RH04-F1
#
_entry.id   AF-A0A4Q3RH04-F1
#
_cell.length_a   1.000
_cell.length_b   1.000
_cell.length_c   1.000
_cell.angle_alpha   90.00
_cell.angle_beta   90.00
_cell.angle_gamma   90.00
#
_symmetry.space_group_name_H-M   'P 1'
#
loop_
_entity.id
_entity.type
_entity.pdbx_description
1 polymer ?
#
loop_
_entity_poly.entity_id
_entity_poly.type
_entity_poly.pdbx_seq_one_letter_code
_entity_poly.pdbx_strand_id
1 'polypeptide(L)'
;MPVQRMPVKVTSLRAVFCLFVFLSLTIAGCDKHDDDPVKVTPDLKVIASDLASPITFAEPPDGTHRLFIVDQVGKIWIIGANGQKLSQPFIDVSARMVTLNTNYDERGLLGLAFHPAYKTNGKFYLYYTA
;
A
#
# COMPACT_ATOMS: atom_id res chain seq x y z
N MET A 1 21.90 0.73 91.25
CA MET A 1 20.92 -0.34 91.53
C MET A 1 19.89 -0.36 90.38
N PRO A 2 19.36 -1.54 90.00
CA PRO A 2 18.73 -1.78 88.70
C PRO A 2 17.29 -1.27 88.67
N VAL A 3 16.77 -0.84 87.51
CA VAL A 3 15.31 -0.79 87.28
C VAL A 3 14.98 -1.13 85.82
N GLN A 4 14.59 -2.39 85.64
CA GLN A 4 13.46 -2.93 84.89
C GLN A 4 13.09 -2.36 83.50
N ARG A 5 13.25 -3.19 82.46
CA ARG A 5 12.51 -3.08 81.19
C ARG A 5 11.06 -3.50 81.40
N MET A 6 10.11 -2.83 80.74
CA MET A 6 8.77 -3.36 80.46
C MET A 6 8.51 -3.41 78.94
N PRO A 7 7.71 -4.39 78.46
CA PRO A 7 7.60 -4.74 77.05
C PRO A 7 6.47 -3.99 76.35
N VAL A 8 6.71 -3.53 75.11
CA VAL A 8 5.62 -3.19 74.19
C VAL A 8 5.27 -4.44 73.39
N LYS A 9 4.04 -4.94 73.59
CA LYS A 9 3.45 -6.02 72.79
C LYS A 9 3.28 -5.51 71.35
N VAL A 10 4.04 -6.08 70.42
CA VAL A 10 3.80 -5.90 68.98
C VAL A 10 2.65 -6.81 68.60
N THR A 11 1.43 -6.28 68.55
CA THR A 11 0.25 -7.00 68.07
C THR A 11 0.38 -7.23 66.57
N SER A 12 0.26 -8.50 66.18
CA SER A 12 0.49 -9.05 64.85
C SER A 12 -0.32 -8.35 63.75
N LEU A 13 0.39 -7.62 62.88
CA LEU A 13 -0.14 -6.91 61.69
C LEU A 13 -0.58 -7.86 60.54
N ARG A 14 -0.48 -9.18 60.74
CA ARG A 14 -0.80 -10.16 59.68
C ARG A 14 -2.30 -10.30 59.39
N ALA A 15 -3.19 -9.95 60.31
CA ALA A 15 -4.62 -10.16 60.16
C ALA A 15 -5.34 -9.06 59.33
N VAL A 16 -4.81 -7.83 59.30
CA VAL A 16 -5.46 -6.70 58.60
C VAL A 16 -5.16 -6.72 57.10
N PHE A 17 -3.99 -7.25 56.70
CA PHE A 17 -3.58 -7.29 55.29
C PHE A 17 -4.38 -8.29 54.45
N CYS A 18 -4.91 -9.35 55.06
CA CYS A 18 -5.68 -10.36 54.32
C CYS A 18 -7.08 -9.88 53.90
N LEU A 19 -7.71 -8.96 54.65
CA LEU A 19 -9.07 -8.50 54.30
C LEU A 19 -9.08 -7.45 53.17
N PHE A 20 -7.99 -6.69 52.99
CA PHE A 20 -7.86 -5.73 51.89
C PHE A 20 -7.45 -6.37 50.55
N VAL A 21 -6.70 -7.48 50.58
CA VAL A 21 -6.26 -8.17 49.35
C VAL A 21 -7.41 -8.95 48.68
N PHE A 22 -8.45 -9.34 49.44
CA PHE A 22 -9.60 -10.06 48.88
C PHE A 22 -10.69 -9.17 48.27
N LEU A 23 -10.72 -7.86 48.56
CA LEU A 23 -11.70 -6.94 47.98
C LEU A 23 -11.27 -6.33 46.63
N SER A 24 -9.99 -6.41 46.27
CA SER A 24 -9.50 -5.90 44.97
C SER A 24 -9.55 -6.93 43.85
N LEU A 25 -9.87 -8.21 44.13
CA LEU A 25 -9.78 -9.29 43.14
C LEU A 25 -11.10 -9.65 42.45
N THR A 26 -12.15 -8.84 42.58
CA THR A 26 -13.45 -9.08 41.92
C THR A 26 -13.80 -8.09 40.80
N ILE A 27 -12.89 -7.19 40.41
CA ILE A 27 -13.06 -6.36 39.20
C ILE A 27 -11.80 -6.44 38.33
N ALA A 28 -11.30 -7.65 38.08
CA ALA A 28 -10.57 -7.91 36.85
C ALA A 28 -11.61 -8.35 35.81
N GLY A 29 -12.49 -7.41 35.43
CA GLY A 29 -13.23 -7.56 34.19
C GLY A 29 -12.22 -7.61 33.05
N CYS A 30 -12.35 -8.57 32.15
CA CYS A 30 -11.62 -8.50 30.88
C CYS A 30 -12.03 -7.20 30.19
N ASP A 31 -11.14 -6.20 30.19
CA ASP A 31 -11.19 -5.18 29.15
C ASP A 31 -11.01 -5.94 27.84
N LYS A 32 -12.11 -6.10 27.11
CA LYS A 32 -12.04 -6.48 25.71
C LYS A 32 -11.24 -5.34 25.09
N HIS A 33 -10.05 -5.65 24.59
CA HIS A 33 -9.34 -4.73 23.73
C HIS A 33 -10.17 -4.64 22.45
N ASP A 34 -11.18 -3.79 22.47
CA ASP A 34 -11.92 -3.39 21.29
C ASP A 34 -10.93 -2.51 20.51
N ASP A 35 -10.11 -3.15 19.68
CA ASP A 35 -9.36 -2.44 18.64
C ASP A 35 -10.42 -1.75 17.76
N ASP A 36 -10.60 -0.44 17.94
CA ASP A 36 -11.40 0.36 17.03
C ASP A 36 -10.94 0.03 15.61
N PRO A 37 -11.86 -0.31 14.68
CA PRO A 37 -11.47 -0.66 13.33
C PRO A 37 -10.68 0.50 12.75
N VAL A 38 -9.39 0.28 12.47
CA VAL A 38 -8.52 1.28 11.84
C VAL A 38 -9.18 1.68 10.53
N LYS A 39 -9.77 2.88 10.51
CA LYS A 39 -10.42 3.45 9.34
C LYS A 39 -9.34 3.87 8.33
N VAL A 40 -8.84 2.91 7.56
CA VAL A 40 -7.94 3.20 6.44
C VAL A 40 -8.77 3.88 5.36
N THR A 41 -8.59 5.19 5.20
CA THR A 41 -9.14 5.93 4.06
C THR A 41 -8.03 6.00 3.01
N PRO A 42 -8.16 5.35 1.85
CA PRO A 42 -7.15 5.43 0.80
C PRO A 42 -7.04 6.88 0.31
N ASP A 43 -5.82 7.40 0.23
CA ASP A 43 -5.53 8.66 -0.46
C ASP A 43 -5.26 8.37 -1.93
N LEU A 44 -5.78 9.22 -2.81
CA LEU A 44 -5.66 9.09 -4.26
C LEU A 44 -4.95 10.32 -4.80
N LYS A 45 -3.82 10.09 -5.47
CA LYS A 45 -3.08 11.11 -6.19
C LYS A 45 -3.19 10.88 -7.69
N VAL A 46 -3.71 11.86 -8.41
CA VAL A 46 -3.69 11.86 -9.88
C VAL A 46 -2.25 12.02 -10.37
N ILE A 47 -1.77 11.07 -11.16
CA ILE A 47 -0.42 11.11 -11.78
C ILE A 47 -0.46 11.36 -13.30
N ALA A 48 -1.63 11.19 -13.92
CA ALA A 48 -1.83 11.41 -15.34
C ALA A 48 -3.30 11.73 -15.63
N SER A 49 -3.52 12.64 -16.57
CA SER A 49 -4.82 12.98 -17.18
C SER A 49 -4.74 12.77 -18.69
N ASP A 50 -5.87 12.95 -19.39
CA ASP A 50 -5.91 12.98 -20.86
C ASP A 50 -5.37 11.69 -21.50
N LEU A 51 -5.78 10.55 -20.95
CA LEU A 51 -5.60 9.21 -21.50
C LEU A 51 -6.93 8.78 -22.12
N ALA A 52 -6.92 8.07 -23.24
CA ALA A 52 -8.16 7.72 -23.94
C ALA A 52 -8.85 6.51 -23.30
N SER A 53 -8.11 5.41 -23.15
CA SER A 53 -8.56 4.15 -22.55
C SER A 53 -7.34 3.39 -22.01
N PRO A 54 -6.77 3.79 -20.87
CA PRO A 54 -5.61 3.12 -20.29
C PRO A 54 -5.99 1.74 -19.74
N ILE A 55 -5.25 0.71 -20.14
CA ILE A 55 -5.57 -0.69 -19.81
C ILE A 55 -4.56 -1.36 -18.88
N THR A 56 -3.30 -0.93 -18.90
CA THR A 56 -2.24 -1.45 -18.03
C THR A 56 -1.06 -0.48 -17.99
N PHE A 57 -0.08 -0.76 -17.13
CA PHE A 57 1.19 -0.05 -17.09
C PHE A 57 2.34 -1.01 -16.73
N ALA A 58 3.56 -0.63 -17.07
CA ALA A 58 4.77 -1.37 -16.69
C ALA A 58 5.92 -0.43 -16.34
N GLU A 59 6.72 -0.83 -15.35
CA GLU A 59 8.02 -0.23 -15.06
C GLU A 59 9.11 -1.08 -15.74
N PRO A 60 10.00 -0.49 -16.55
CA PRO A 60 11.10 -1.24 -17.15
C PRO A 60 12.17 -1.58 -16.11
N PRO A 61 12.88 -2.71 -16.25
CA PRO A 61 14.00 -3.08 -15.38
C PRO A 61 15.28 -2.30 -15.73
N ASP A 62 15.21 -0.96 -15.72
CA ASP A 62 16.34 -0.06 -16.01
C ASP A 62 16.77 0.82 -14.83
N GLY A 63 15.98 0.84 -13.74
CA GLY A 63 16.23 1.63 -12.54
C GLY A 63 15.85 3.11 -12.67
N THR A 64 15.13 3.49 -13.74
CA THR A 64 14.68 4.87 -13.95
C THR A 64 13.38 5.21 -13.24
N HIS A 65 12.65 4.20 -12.73
CA HIS A 65 11.33 4.35 -12.10
C HIS A 65 10.30 5.10 -12.96
N ARG A 66 10.45 5.01 -14.29
CA ARG A 66 9.46 5.50 -15.24
C ARG A 66 8.33 4.49 -15.36
N LEU A 67 7.09 4.98 -15.44
CA LEU A 67 5.94 4.13 -15.74
C LEU A 67 5.54 4.30 -17.20
N PHE A 68 5.31 3.19 -17.89
CA PHE A 68 4.84 3.15 -19.27
C PHE A 68 3.38 2.72 -19.26
N ILE A 69 2.48 3.67 -19.49
CA ILE A 69 1.03 3.45 -19.50
C ILE A 69 0.63 3.02 -20.90
N VAL A 70 -0.04 1.87 -21.00
CA VAL A 70 -0.57 1.32 -22.23
C VAL A 70 -1.99 1.85 -22.45
N ASP A 71 -2.17 2.67 -23.47
CA ASP A 71 -3.44 3.24 -23.89
C ASP A 71 -3.99 2.44 -25.08
N GLN A 72 -5.20 1.89 -24.93
CA GLN A 72 -5.79 0.92 -25.86
C GLN A 72 -5.83 1.42 -27.30
N VAL A 73 -5.92 2.73 -27.50
CA VAL A 73 -5.95 3.41 -28.81
C VAL A 73 -4.62 3.33 -29.59
N GLY A 74 -3.62 2.63 -29.06
CA GLY A 74 -2.35 2.35 -29.75
C GLY A 74 -1.18 3.20 -29.30
N LYS A 75 -1.29 3.87 -28.14
CA LYS A 75 -0.24 4.78 -27.63
C LYS A 75 0.31 4.27 -26.32
N ILE A 76 1.62 4.45 -26.11
CA ILE A 76 2.25 4.22 -24.82
C ILE A 76 2.77 5.55 -24.28
N TRP A 77 2.28 5.95 -23.12
CA TRP A 77 2.67 7.20 -22.45
C TRP A 77 3.70 6.94 -21.36
N ILE A 78 4.62 7.88 -21.15
CA ILE A 78 5.61 7.79 -20.07
C ILE A 78 5.21 8.73 -18.95
N ILE A 79 5.19 8.21 -17.73
CA ILE A 79 5.28 8.99 -16.49
C ILE A 79 6.75 9.00 -16.07
N GLY A 80 7.35 10.18 -16.03
CA GLY A 80 8.73 10.36 -15.60
C GLY A 80 8.91 10.06 -14.11
N ALA A 81 10.16 9.94 -13.67
CA ALA A 81 10.50 9.77 -12.25
C ALA A 81 10.01 10.94 -11.36
N ASN A 82 9.76 12.11 -11.97
CA ASN A 82 9.14 13.27 -11.32
C ASN A 82 7.61 13.14 -11.15
N GLY A 83 7.01 12.03 -11.57
CA GLY A 83 5.58 11.77 -11.50
C GLY A 83 4.75 12.51 -12.55
N GLN A 84 5.37 13.09 -13.59
CA GLN A 84 4.66 13.82 -14.64
C GLN A 84 4.60 13.03 -15.94
N LYS A 85 3.45 13.09 -16.62
CA LYS A 85 3.27 12.56 -17.97
C LYS A 85 4.08 13.37 -18.98
N LEU A 86 4.86 12.70 -19.82
CA LEU A 86 5.54 13.35 -20.95
C LEU A 86 4.52 13.75 -22.03
N SER A 87 4.82 14.84 -22.76
CA SER A 87 3.92 15.35 -23.81
C SER A 87 3.91 14.51 -25.08
N GLN A 88 4.99 13.76 -25.35
CA GLN A 88 5.05 12.80 -26.45
C GLN A 88 4.93 11.36 -25.93
N PRO A 89 4.19 10.49 -26.64
CA PRO A 89 4.17 9.08 -26.33
C PRO A 89 5.54 8.46 -26.63
N PHE A 90 5.87 7.38 -25.92
CA PHE A 90 7.02 6.53 -26.21
C PHE A 90 6.93 5.90 -27.60
N ILE A 91 5.73 5.42 -27.96
CA ILE A 91 5.44 4.83 -29.25
C ILE A 91 3.96 5.02 -29.58
N ASP A 92 3.68 5.14 -30.88
CA ASP A 92 2.34 5.17 -31.46
C ASP A 92 2.24 4.11 -32.56
N VAL A 93 1.42 3.09 -32.33
CA VAL A 93 1.14 2.01 -33.28
C VAL A 93 -0.29 2.07 -33.83
N SER A 94 -1.04 3.14 -33.56
CA SER A 94 -2.45 3.28 -33.96
C SER A 94 -2.68 3.07 -35.46
N ALA A 95 -1.74 3.52 -36.30
CA ALA A 95 -1.79 3.34 -37.75
C ALA A 95 -1.59 1.88 -38.22
N ARG A 96 -1.17 0.97 -37.34
CA ARG A 96 -0.96 -0.46 -37.62
C ARG A 96 -2.08 -1.33 -37.05
N MET A 97 -3.06 -0.74 -36.41
CA MET A 97 -4.15 -1.44 -35.73
C MET A 97 -5.41 -1.44 -36.59
N VAL A 98 -6.28 -2.39 -36.30
CA VAL A 98 -7.67 -2.35 -36.76
C VAL A 98 -8.36 -1.05 -36.30
N THR A 99 -9.33 -0.58 -37.08
CA THR A 99 -10.19 0.52 -36.64
C THR A 99 -11.01 0.08 -35.42
N LEU A 100 -10.91 0.86 -34.34
CA LEU A 100 -11.59 0.59 -33.08
C LEU A 100 -13.02 1.15 -33.10
N ASN A 101 -13.94 0.41 -32.48
CA ASN A 101 -15.29 0.90 -32.20
C ASN A 101 -15.29 1.71 -30.90
N THR A 102 -15.84 2.93 -30.93
CA THR A 102 -15.86 3.83 -29.77
C THR A 102 -16.82 3.42 -28.65
N ASN A 103 -17.74 2.48 -28.90
CA ASN A 103 -18.74 2.07 -27.91
C ASN A 103 -18.24 0.91 -27.03
N TYR A 104 -17.67 -0.12 -27.65
CA TYR A 104 -17.08 -1.28 -26.98
C TYR A 104 -16.17 -1.99 -27.97
N ASP A 105 -14.92 -2.19 -27.58
CA ASP A 105 -13.96 -2.96 -28.35
C ASP A 105 -12.93 -3.55 -27.38
N GLU A 106 -12.71 -4.86 -27.46
CA GLU A 106 -11.65 -5.53 -26.70
C GLU A 106 -10.37 -5.66 -27.53
N ARG A 107 -10.41 -5.28 -28.82
CA ARG A 107 -9.23 -5.15 -29.67
C ARG A 107 -8.52 -3.85 -29.34
N GLY A 108 -7.27 -3.73 -29.77
CA GLY A 108 -6.48 -2.56 -29.44
C GLY A 108 -5.00 -2.89 -29.30
N LEU A 109 -4.28 -1.97 -28.68
CA LEU A 109 -3.04 -2.30 -27.99
C LEU A 109 -3.40 -2.92 -26.63
N LEU A 110 -2.98 -4.17 -26.41
CA LEU A 110 -3.45 -5.01 -25.31
C LEU A 110 -2.37 -5.42 -24.32
N GLY A 111 -1.09 -5.26 -24.66
CA GLY A 111 0.00 -5.64 -23.77
C GLY A 111 1.34 -5.01 -24.11
N LEU A 112 2.15 -4.87 -23.06
CA LEU A 112 3.54 -4.43 -23.10
C LEU A 112 4.37 -5.34 -22.18
N ALA A 113 5.50 -5.82 -22.66
CA ALA A 113 6.51 -6.50 -21.85
C ALA A 113 7.90 -5.95 -22.16
N PHE A 114 8.63 -5.55 -21.12
CA PHE A 114 10.06 -5.24 -21.24
C PHE A 114 10.88 -6.52 -21.13
N HIS A 115 11.93 -6.64 -21.95
CA HIS A 115 12.90 -7.71 -21.77
C HIS A 115 13.57 -7.57 -20.39
N PRO A 116 13.91 -8.66 -19.67
CA PRO A 116 14.62 -8.59 -18.39
C PRO A 116 15.96 -7.84 -18.42
N ALA A 117 16.50 -7.62 -19.62
CA ALA A 117 17.77 -6.93 -19.87
C ALA A 117 17.54 -5.64 -20.66
N TYR A 118 16.35 -5.04 -20.53
CA TYR A 118 15.95 -3.83 -21.26
C TYR A 118 16.96 -2.69 -21.11
N LYS A 119 17.57 -2.54 -19.92
CA LYS A 119 18.63 -1.56 -19.67
C LYS A 119 19.81 -1.66 -20.66
N THR A 120 20.14 -2.86 -21.12
CA THR A 120 21.30 -3.10 -22.00
C THR A 120 20.90 -3.32 -23.45
N ASN A 121 19.73 -3.92 -23.73
CA ASN A 121 19.34 -4.30 -25.09
C ASN A 121 18.19 -3.47 -25.68
N GLY A 122 17.51 -2.65 -24.89
CA GLY A 122 16.39 -1.81 -25.33
C GLY A 122 15.18 -2.60 -25.87
N LYS A 123 15.10 -3.91 -25.65
CA LYS A 123 14.04 -4.76 -26.21
C LYS A 123 12.77 -4.71 -25.37
N PHE A 124 11.65 -4.48 -26.05
CA PHE A 124 10.31 -4.59 -25.50
C PHE A 124 9.39 -5.20 -26.57
N TYR A 125 8.24 -5.70 -26.12
CA TYR A 125 7.30 -6.44 -26.95
C TYR A 125 5.90 -5.88 -26.74
N LEU A 126 5.15 -5.76 -27.82
CA LEU A 126 3.78 -5.30 -27.83
C LEU A 126 2.86 -6.42 -28.30
N TYR A 127 1.68 -6.51 -27.70
CA TYR A 127 0.59 -7.35 -28.16
C TYR A 127 -0.58 -6.46 -28.57
N TYR A 128 -1.00 -6.53 -29.84
CA TYR A 128 -2.07 -5.70 -30.38
C TYR A 128 -2.80 -6.39 -31.54
N THR A 129 -4.01 -5.93 -31.85
CA THR A 129 -4.81 -6.40 -32.99
C THR A 129 -4.55 -5.54 -34.23
N ALA A 130 -4.14 -6.15 -35.34
CA ALA A 130 -3.76 -5.50 -36.59
C ALA A 130 -4.67 -5.91 -37.75
#